data_AF-M0ZG16-F1
#
_entry.id   AF-M0ZG16-F1
#
_cell.length_a   1.000
_cell.length_b   1.000
_cell.length_c   1.000
_cell.angle_alpha   90.00
_cell.angle_beta   90.00
_cell.angle_gamma   90.00
#
_symmetry.space_group_name_H-M   'P 1'
#
loop_
_entity.id
_entity.type
_entity.pdbx_description
1 polymer ?
#
loop_
_entity_poly.entity_id
_entity_poly.type
_entity_poly.pdbx_seq_one_letter_code
_entity_poly.pdbx_strand_id
1 'polypeptide(L)'
;MKIIDRCFSRRTIEEIISTLENEALDKKEEDWISSTIQLLKKASPTSLKISLRLIREGRLQGVDICLVCEYRIFCHVLRGEFNKDILEGFRAILIEKDRNPKWDPSRVELVRDIDIDRYYTKIDDEDWEDLKLPPRSYLPPYAIAKL
;
A
#
# COMPACT_ATOMS: atom_id res chain seq x y z
N MET A 1 -4.95 -21.78 3.86
CA MET A 1 -3.94 -21.13 2.99
C MET A 1 -4.35 -21.07 1.52
N LYS A 2 -4.80 -22.15 0.86
CA LYS A 2 -5.15 -22.13 -0.58
C LYS A 2 -6.04 -20.96 -1.06
N ILE A 3 -7.00 -20.51 -0.25
CA ILE A 3 -7.88 -19.38 -0.58
C ILE A 3 -7.10 -18.06 -0.58
N ILE A 4 -6.33 -17.80 0.47
CA ILE A 4 -5.48 -16.61 0.58
C ILE A 4 -4.52 -16.57 -0.61
N ASP A 5 -3.80 -17.66 -0.88
CA ASP A 5 -2.84 -17.72 -1.97
C ASP A 5 -3.51 -17.46 -3.33
N ARG A 6 -4.69 -18.05 -3.56
CA ARG A 6 -5.47 -17.86 -4.79
C ARG A 6 -5.97 -16.42 -4.93
N CYS A 7 -6.59 -15.84 -3.92
CA CYS A 7 -7.17 -14.50 -3.99
C CYS A 7 -6.09 -13.42 -4.03
N PHE A 8 -5.08 -13.50 -3.16
CA PHE A 8 -4.00 -12.54 -3.06
C PHE A 8 -2.82 -12.85 -4.00
N SER A 9 -2.95 -13.77 -4.96
CA SER A 9 -2.00 -13.91 -6.08
C SER A 9 -2.32 -13.01 -7.27
N ARG A 10 -3.52 -12.42 -7.29
CA ARG A 10 -3.99 -11.52 -8.34
C ARG A 10 -3.12 -10.25 -8.46
N ARG A 11 -3.16 -9.63 -9.64
CA ARG A 11 -2.26 -8.52 -10.00
C ARG A 11 -2.76 -7.17 -9.52
N THR A 12 -4.08 -7.00 -9.41
CA THR A 12 -4.70 -5.72 -9.04
C THR A 12 -5.59 -5.87 -7.80
N ILE A 13 -5.86 -4.76 -7.11
CA ILE A 13 -6.76 -4.75 -5.95
C ILE A 13 -8.18 -5.13 -6.37
N GLU A 14 -8.61 -4.69 -7.54
CA GLU A 14 -9.90 -5.01 -8.15
C GLU A 14 -10.07 -6.53 -8.32
N GLU A 15 -9.06 -7.20 -8.88
CA GLU A 15 -9.07 -8.65 -9.03
C GLU A 15 -9.04 -9.40 -7.69
N ILE A 16 -8.30 -8.88 -6.70
CA ILE A 16 -8.25 -9.46 -5.35
C ILE A 16 -9.63 -9.39 -4.71
N ILE A 17 -10.28 -8.23 -4.73
CA ILE A 17 -11.62 -8.02 -4.17
C ILE A 17 -12.64 -8.91 -4.90
N SER A 18 -12.64 -8.90 -6.24
CA SER A 18 -13.56 -9.72 -7.02
C SER A 18 -13.38 -11.23 -6.77
N THR A 19 -12.13 -11.71 -6.64
CA THR A 19 -11.88 -13.12 -6.32
C THR A 19 -12.37 -13.46 -4.91
N LEU A 20 -12.15 -12.58 -3.92
CA LEU A 20 -12.68 -12.77 -2.56
C LEU A 20 -14.21 -12.80 -2.53
N GLU A 21 -14.88 -11.92 -3.28
CA GLU A 21 -16.33 -11.89 -3.39
C GLU A 21 -16.89 -13.19 -3.98
N ASN A 22 -16.25 -13.74 -5.02
CA ASN A 22 -16.64 -15.03 -5.59
C ASN A 22 -16.48 -16.17 -4.57
N GLU A 23 -15.38 -16.19 -3.81
CA GLU A 23 -15.19 -17.20 -2.75
C GLU A 23 -16.23 -17.09 -1.63
N ALA A 24 -16.67 -15.88 -1.30
CA ALA A 24 -17.72 -15.66 -0.30
C ALA A 24 -19.09 -16.19 -0.75
N LEU A 25 -19.37 -16.21 -2.06
CA LEU A 25 -20.60 -16.78 -2.62
C LEU A 25 -20.61 -18.31 -2.56
N ASP A 26 -19.48 -18.94 -2.89
CA ASP A 26 -19.35 -20.40 -2.91
C ASP A 26 -19.25 -21.02 -1.51
N LYS A 27 -18.78 -20.25 -0.53
CA LYS A 27 -18.51 -20.73 0.84
C LYS A 27 -19.14 -19.82 1.89
N LYS A 28 -20.43 -20.04 2.13
CA LYS A 28 -21.24 -19.26 3.09
C LYS A 28 -20.76 -19.25 4.54
N GLU A 29 -19.80 -20.09 4.93
CA GLU A 29 -19.37 -20.28 6.34
C GLU A 29 -18.03 -19.60 6.69
N GLU A 30 -17.38 -18.89 5.77
CA GLU A 30 -16.07 -18.26 6.05
C GLU A 30 -16.19 -16.76 6.43
N ASP A 31 -16.53 -16.49 7.70
CA ASP A 31 -16.72 -15.14 8.26
C ASP A 31 -15.55 -14.16 8.03
N TRP A 32 -14.32 -14.69 7.94
CA TRP A 32 -13.12 -13.88 7.73
C TRP A 32 -13.05 -13.29 6.31
N ILE A 33 -13.62 -13.94 5.29
CA ILE A 33 -13.59 -13.46 3.91
C ILE A 33 -14.44 -12.19 3.80
N SER A 34 -15.68 -12.26 4.27
CA SER A 34 -16.60 -11.12 4.31
C SER A 34 -16.01 -9.94 5.10
N SER A 35 -15.40 -10.24 6.25
CA SER A 35 -14.72 -9.23 7.08
C SER A 35 -13.55 -8.58 6.33
N THR A 36 -12.75 -9.38 5.60
CA THR A 36 -11.62 -8.89 4.80
C THR A 36 -12.09 -7.99 3.65
N ILE A 37 -13.15 -8.38 2.94
CA ILE A 37 -13.74 -7.56 1.86
C ILE A 37 -14.19 -6.21 2.42
N GLN A 38 -14.85 -6.20 3.59
CA GLN A 38 -15.28 -4.95 4.24
C GLN A 38 -14.09 -4.07 4.64
N LEU A 39 -13.01 -4.65 5.17
CA LEU A 39 -11.80 -3.91 5.51
C LEU A 39 -11.14 -3.29 4.28
N LEU A 40 -11.01 -4.05 3.19
CA LEU A 40 -10.48 -3.55 1.93
C LEU A 40 -11.34 -2.41 1.37
N LYS A 41 -12.68 -2.56 1.36
CA LYS A 41 -13.59 -1.51 0.87
C LYS A 41 -13.61 -0.24 1.73
N LYS A 42 -13.22 -0.33 3.01
CA LYS A 42 -13.12 0.82 3.92
C LYS A 42 -11.77 1.54 3.85
N ALA A 43 -10.73 0.89 3.35
CA ALA A 43 -9.40 1.49 3.25
C ALA A 43 -9.33 2.51 2.10
N SER A 44 -8.35 3.41 2.15
CA SER A 44 -8.06 4.36 1.07
C SER A 44 -7.73 3.59 -0.22
N PRO A 45 -8.46 3.80 -1.33
CA PRO A 45 -8.19 3.14 -2.60
C PRO A 45 -6.77 3.38 -3.11
N THR A 46 -6.26 4.59 -2.93
CA THR A 46 -4.89 4.96 -3.30
C THR A 46 -3.88 4.17 -2.46
N SER A 47 -4.08 4.13 -1.14
CA SER A 47 -3.21 3.39 -0.22
C SER A 47 -3.17 1.89 -0.54
N LEU A 48 -4.30 1.30 -0.94
CA LEU A 48 -4.35 -0.11 -1.34
C LEU A 48 -3.49 -0.39 -2.58
N LYS A 49 -3.59 0.43 -3.63
CA LYS A 49 -2.80 0.24 -4.85
C LYS A 49 -1.31 0.46 -4.61
N ILE A 50 -0.95 1.50 -3.85
CA ILE A 50 0.44 1.75 -3.42
C ILE A 50 0.98 0.54 -2.66
N SER A 51 0.23 0.04 -1.66
CA SER A 51 0.66 -1.08 -0.81
C SER A 51 0.84 -2.36 -1.62
N LEU A 52 -0.09 -2.67 -2.54
CA LEU A 52 0.04 -3.83 -3.40
C LEU A 52 1.31 -3.75 -4.24
N ARG A 53 1.57 -2.60 -4.87
CA ARG A 53 2.76 -2.39 -5.69
C ARG A 53 4.05 -2.51 -4.88
N LEU A 54 4.11 -1.88 -3.70
CA LEU A 54 5.23 -2.00 -2.75
C LEU A 54 5.53 -3.48 -2.41
N ILE A 55 4.51 -4.27 -2.08
CA ILE A 55 4.69 -5.70 -1.76
C ILE A 55 5.19 -6.49 -2.97
N ARG A 56 4.69 -6.19 -4.18
CA ARG A 56 5.06 -6.92 -5.39
C ARG A 56 6.48 -6.59 -5.87
N GLU A 57 6.82 -5.32 -5.92
CA GLU A 57 8.14 -4.86 -6.36
C GLU A 57 9.20 -5.17 -5.29
N GLY A 58 8.89 -4.92 -4.02
CA GLY A 58 9.80 -5.16 -2.90
C GLY A 58 10.17 -6.63 -2.72
N ARG A 59 9.34 -7.57 -3.20
CA ARG A 59 9.67 -9.01 -3.20
C ARG A 59 10.93 -9.35 -4.01
N LEU A 60 11.28 -8.50 -4.98
CA LEU A 60 12.41 -8.70 -5.89
C LEU A 60 13.60 -7.78 -5.58
N GLN A 61 13.52 -6.98 -4.51
CA GLN A 61 14.48 -5.94 -4.17
C GLN A 61 15.12 -6.18 -2.80
N GLY A 62 16.32 -5.62 -2.61
CA GLY A 62 16.97 -5.55 -1.31
C GLY A 62 16.26 -4.56 -0.38
N VAL A 63 16.37 -4.79 0.93
CA VAL A 63 15.74 -3.93 1.97
C VAL A 63 16.14 -2.47 1.84
N ASP A 64 17.38 -2.20 1.43
CA ASP A 64 17.89 -0.84 1.19
C ASP A 64 17.09 -0.10 0.10
N ILE A 65 16.83 -0.77 -1.02
CA ILE A 65 16.04 -0.20 -2.13
C ILE A 65 14.59 -0.02 -1.69
N CYS A 66 14.02 -1.00 -0.99
CA CYS A 66 12.65 -0.90 -0.45
C CYS A 66 12.49 0.32 0.46
N LEU A 67 13.43 0.55 1.39
CA LEU A 67 13.39 1.69 2.31
C LEU A 67 13.47 3.04 1.58
N VAL A 68 14.31 3.15 0.55
CA VAL A 68 14.39 4.37 -0.27
C VAL A 68 13.08 4.61 -1.01
N CYS A 69 12.47 3.56 -1.56
CA CYS A 69 11.19 3.64 -2.26
C CYS A 69 10.04 4.03 -1.32
N GLU A 70 9.91 3.36 -0.17
CA GLU A 70 8.91 3.65 0.85
C GLU A 70 9.04 5.07 1.40
N TYR A 71 10.28 5.54 1.58
CA TYR A 71 10.56 6.91 2.00
C TYR A 71 10.00 7.93 0.99
N ARG A 72 10.31 7.79 -0.30
CA ARG A 72 9.79 8.70 -1.35
C ARG A 72 8.27 8.76 -1.36
N ILE A 73 7.62 7.60 -1.33
CA ILE A 73 6.16 7.50 -1.29
C ILE A 73 5.63 8.23 -0.07
N PHE A 74 6.21 8.00 1.10
CA PHE A 74 5.82 8.64 2.35
C PHE A 74 5.96 10.17 2.28
N CYS A 75 7.04 10.68 1.68
CA CYS A 75 7.24 12.11 1.49
C CYS A 75 6.15 12.73 0.58
N HIS A 76 5.82 12.10 -0.56
CA HIS A 76 4.71 12.56 -1.40
C HIS A 76 3.36 12.53 -0.68
N VAL A 77 3.10 11.48 0.10
CA VAL A 77 1.88 11.35 0.91
C VAL A 77 1.80 12.48 1.95
N LEU A 78 2.89 12.76 2.68
CA LEU A 78 2.93 13.82 3.68
C LEU A 78 2.75 15.23 3.10
N ARG A 79 3.32 15.48 1.92
CA ARG A 79 3.15 16.75 1.19
C ARG A 79 1.71 16.94 0.70
N GLY A 80 0.96 15.85 0.56
CA GLY A 80 -0.44 15.88 0.10
C GLY A 80 -0.59 16.39 -1.33
N GLU A 81 0.43 16.20 -2.17
CA GLU A 81 0.51 16.76 -3.53
C GLU A 81 -0.52 16.16 -4.48
N PHE A 82 -0.80 14.86 -4.32
CA PHE A 82 -1.65 14.11 -5.23
C PHE A 82 -3.02 13.80 -4.61
N ASN A 83 -3.07 13.53 -3.31
CA ASN A 83 -4.32 13.37 -2.56
C ASN A 83 -4.13 13.79 -1.10
N LYS A 84 -5.26 13.93 -0.38
CA LYS A 84 -5.30 14.30 1.04
C LYS A 84 -5.76 13.14 1.93
N ASP A 85 -5.67 11.91 1.43
CA ASP A 85 -6.16 10.72 2.14
C ASP A 85 -5.47 10.54 3.50
N ILE A 86 -4.18 10.89 3.64
CA ILE A 86 -3.52 10.78 4.95
C ILE A 86 -4.13 11.74 5.99
N LEU A 87 -4.43 12.98 5.58
CA LEU A 87 -5.05 13.98 6.45
C LEU A 87 -6.47 13.56 6.81
N GLU A 88 -7.22 13.05 5.83
CA GLU A 88 -8.58 12.54 6.05
C GLU A 88 -8.58 11.31 6.96
N GLY A 89 -7.61 10.42 6.81
CA GLY A 89 -7.43 9.27 7.69
C GLY A 89 -7.15 9.70 9.13
N PHE A 90 -6.26 10.68 9.32
CA PHE A 90 -6.01 11.27 10.64
C PHE A 90 -7.26 11.94 11.21
N ARG A 91 -8.00 12.70 10.39
CA ARG A 91 -9.27 13.31 10.80
C ARG A 91 -10.24 12.23 11.31
N ALA A 92 -10.51 11.22 10.50
CA ALA A 92 -11.51 10.20 10.79
C ALA A 92 -11.14 9.27 11.96
N ILE A 93 -9.86 8.98 12.16
CA ILE A 93 -9.38 8.01 13.16
C ILE A 93 -8.95 8.67 14.47
N LEU A 94 -8.25 9.81 14.39
CA LEU A 94 -7.57 10.41 15.56
C LEU A 94 -8.25 11.69 16.05
N ILE A 95 -8.72 12.55 15.14
CA ILE A 95 -9.26 13.87 15.49
C ILE A 95 -10.76 13.76 15.81
N GLU A 96 -11.59 13.52 14.80
CA GLU A 96 -13.05 13.45 14.93
C GLU A 96 -13.52 12.06 15.39
N LYS A 97 -12.72 11.02 15.14
CA LYS A 97 -12.98 9.63 15.58
C LYS A 97 -14.32 9.08 15.06
N ASP A 98 -14.81 9.60 13.94
CA ASP A 98 -16.05 9.15 13.29
C ASP A 98 -15.91 7.78 12.61
N ARG A 99 -14.67 7.33 12.37
CA ARG A 99 -14.33 6.10 11.63
C ARG A 99 -14.99 6.05 10.24
N ASN A 100 -15.26 7.21 9.66
CA ASN A 100 -15.92 7.37 8.36
C ASN A 100 -15.12 8.31 7.45
N PRO A 101 -13.92 7.87 7.02
CA PRO A 101 -13.09 8.66 6.14
C PRO A 101 -13.73 8.81 4.75
N LYS A 102 -13.60 10.02 4.20
CA LYS A 102 -14.08 10.42 2.87
C LYS A 102 -12.90 10.44 1.89
N TRP A 103 -12.52 9.26 1.42
CA TRP A 103 -11.40 9.10 0.50
C TRP A 103 -11.65 9.79 -0.84
N ASP A 104 -10.58 10.35 -1.40
CA ASP A 104 -10.58 10.91 -2.75
C ASP A 104 -9.34 10.39 -3.54
N PRO A 105 -9.55 9.52 -4.54
CA PRO A 105 -10.83 9.01 -5.02
C PRO A 105 -11.48 7.99 -4.07
N SER A 106 -12.81 7.89 -4.11
CA SER A 106 -13.60 7.04 -3.22
C SER A 106 -13.65 5.56 -3.63
N ARG A 107 -13.14 5.23 -4.82
CA ARG A 107 -13.20 3.88 -5.38
C ARG A 107 -11.89 3.47 -6.04
N VAL A 108 -11.56 2.17 -5.98
CA VAL A 108 -10.32 1.61 -6.52
C VAL A 108 -10.21 1.76 -8.04
N GLU A 109 -11.33 1.66 -8.76
CA GLU A 109 -11.36 1.74 -10.22
C GLU A 109 -11.08 3.17 -10.74
N LEU A 110 -11.19 4.18 -9.86
CA LEU A 110 -10.91 5.57 -10.19
C LEU A 110 -9.44 5.96 -10.00
N VAL A 111 -8.66 5.13 -9.30
CA VAL A 111 -7.22 5.33 -9.13
C VAL A 111 -6.50 4.79 -10.36
N ARG A 112 -5.86 5.65 -11.15
CA ARG A 112 -5.13 5.21 -12.36
C ARG A 112 -3.69 4.89 -12.01
N ASP A 113 -3.07 3.99 -12.77
CA ASP A 113 -1.66 3.61 -12.56
C ASP A 113 -0.73 4.82 -12.68
N ILE A 114 -1.01 5.75 -13.60
CA ILE A 114 -0.26 7.01 -13.74
C ILE A 114 -0.33 7.90 -12.50
N ASP A 115 -1.40 7.81 -11.70
CA ASP A 115 -1.51 8.55 -10.45
C ASP A 115 -0.63 7.89 -9.37
N ILE A 116 -0.52 6.56 -9.39
CA ILE A 116 0.38 5.80 -8.52
C ILE A 116 1.85 6.01 -8.87
N ASP A 117 2.19 6.05 -10.16
CA ASP A 117 3.57 6.26 -10.65
C ASP A 117 4.20 7.53 -10.06
N ARG A 118 3.41 8.57 -9.85
CA ARG A 118 3.87 9.84 -9.27
C ARG A 118 4.42 9.68 -7.85
N TYR A 119 3.87 8.78 -7.04
CA TYR A 119 4.39 8.53 -5.69
C TYR A 119 5.78 7.88 -5.68
N TYR A 120 6.23 7.33 -6.81
CA TYR A 120 7.53 6.67 -6.95
C TYR A 120 8.59 7.61 -7.54
N THR A 121 8.20 8.80 -8.00
CA THR A 121 9.13 9.77 -8.56
C THR A 121 10.03 10.37 -7.48
N LYS A 122 11.16 10.92 -7.90
CA LYS A 122 11.96 11.76 -7.01
C LYS A 122 11.22 13.07 -6.78
N ILE A 123 11.31 13.57 -5.56
CA ILE A 123 10.81 14.90 -5.22
C ILE A 123 11.80 15.92 -5.80
N ASP A 124 11.28 16.83 -6.61
CA ASP A 124 12.04 17.94 -7.20
C ASP A 124 11.93 19.16 -6.29
N ASP A 125 12.61 19.10 -5.15
CA ASP A 125 12.58 20.12 -4.09
C ASP A 125 13.92 20.13 -3.35
N GLU A 126 14.52 21.31 -3.19
CA GLU A 126 15.84 21.46 -2.58
C GLU A 126 15.89 21.03 -1.10
N ASP A 127 14.74 21.10 -0.40
CA ASP A 127 14.64 20.71 1.01
C ASP A 127 14.40 19.20 1.19
N TRP A 128 14.22 18.43 0.11
CA TRP A 128 13.91 17.00 0.16
C TRP A 128 14.96 16.16 -0.57
N GLU A 129 15.82 15.53 0.22
CA GLU A 129 16.76 14.54 -0.29
C GLU A 129 16.21 13.11 -0.15
N ASP A 130 16.58 12.25 -1.10
CA ASP A 130 16.36 10.80 -0.94
C ASP A 130 17.01 10.27 0.34
N LEU A 131 16.39 9.26 0.94
CA LEU A 131 16.94 8.55 2.09
C LEU A 131 18.34 7.99 1.78
N LYS A 132 19.36 8.53 2.46
CA LYS A 132 20.74 8.04 2.40
C LYS A 132 20.98 7.07 3.55
N LEU A 133 20.99 5.78 3.23
CA LEU A 133 21.32 4.75 4.22
C LEU A 133 22.83 4.75 4.51
N PRO A 134 23.25 4.60 5.78
CA PRO A 134 24.65 4.53 6.11
C PRO A 134 25.31 3.29 5.47
N PRO A 135 26.57 3.39 5.04
CA PRO A 135 27.30 2.23 4.52
C PRO A 135 27.37 1.16 5.61
N ARG A 136 26.95 -0.06 5.27
CA ARG A 136 26.96 -1.20 6.19
C ARG A 136 28.39 -1.71 6.38
N SER A 137 29.18 -0.97 7.16
CA SER A 137 30.60 -1.23 7.37
C SER A 137 30.90 -2.40 8.32
N TYR A 138 29.89 -2.96 9.00
CA TYR A 138 30.07 -4.01 10.02
C TYR A 138 28.94 -5.06 10.02
N LEU A 139 28.49 -5.53 8.86
CA LEU A 139 27.63 -6.72 8.85
C LEU A 139 28.49 -7.99 8.88
N PRO A 140 28.30 -8.87 9.87
CA PRO A 140 28.91 -10.19 9.86
C PRO A 140 28.52 -10.94 8.58
N PRO A 141 29.37 -11.85 8.07
CA PRO A 141 29.12 -12.58 6.81
C PRO A 141 27.75 -13.28 6.75
N TYR A 142 27.22 -13.72 7.90
CA TYR A 142 25.91 -14.38 7.98
C TYR A 142 24.71 -13.44 7.80
N ALA A 143 24.89 -12.13 8.01
CA ALA A 143 23.84 -11.14 7.83
C ALA A 143 23.68 -10.72 6.35
N ILE A 144 24.67 -11.02 5.51
CA ILE A 144 24.66 -10.74 4.06
C ILE A 144 23.85 -11.80 3.30
N ALA A 145 23.79 -13.04 3.79
CA ALA A 145 23.20 -14.18 3.08
C ALA A 145 21.65 -14.25 3.08
N LYS A 146 20.96 -13.25 3.65
CA LYS A 146 19.48 -13.19 3.72
C LYS A 146 18.92 -11.84 3.24
N LEU A 147 19.73 -11.06 2.53
CA LEU A 147 19.37 -9.79 1.90
C LEU A 147 19.46 -9.94 0.38
#